data_AF-A0A7R9MMF7-F1
#
_entry.id   AF-A0A7R9MMF7-F1
#
_cell.length_a   1.000
_cell.length_b   1.000
_cell.length_c   1.000
_cell.angle_alpha   90.00
_cell.angle_beta   90.00
_cell.angle_gamma   90.00
#
_symmetry.space_group_name_H-M   'P 1'
#
loop_
_entity.id
_entity.type
_entity.pdbx_description
1 polymer ?
#
loop_
_entity_poly.entity_id
_entity_poly.type
_entity_poly.pdbx_seq_one_letter_code
_entity_poly.pdbx_strand_id
1 'polypeptide(L)'
;NISKTYGELNDDVNRLAKGLTDFGLKHGDVVGVWSTNSYNWVQIQYACFRLGLILSTINPGYQVDELDYLLRRAQIKALFMPGADSKHNVINKFQTVLTDVLIKDSQTSQNSDELLLRDVIVMDGNAFPVDHSLRHKISVHLFKDFTTNDGVLDQTLVDAVKPEDPGVIMFTSIIC
;
A
#
# COMPACT_ATOMS: atom_id res chain seq x y z
N ASN A 1 19.56 -5.19 12.47
CA ASN A 1 19.23 -6.29 11.55
C ASN A 1 18.03 -7.05 12.08
N ILE A 2 17.05 -7.31 11.21
CA ILE A 2 15.90 -8.19 11.50
C ILE A 2 16.25 -9.56 10.92
N SER A 3 16.03 -10.62 11.68
CA SER A 3 16.21 -12.01 11.23
C SER A 3 15.02 -12.83 11.73
N LYS A 4 14.39 -13.57 10.83
CA LYS A 4 13.14 -14.31 11.05
C LYS A 4 13.22 -15.66 10.35
N THR A 5 12.73 -16.69 11.01
CA THR A 5 12.48 -18.00 10.39
C THR A 5 11.25 -17.95 9.49
N TYR A 6 11.09 -18.96 8.62
CA TYR A 6 9.90 -19.06 7.77
C TYR A 6 8.59 -19.18 8.58
N GLY A 7 8.61 -19.86 9.74
CA GLY A 7 7.45 -19.95 10.63
C GLY A 7 7.06 -18.58 11.19
N GLU A 8 8.03 -17.83 11.72
CA GLU A 8 7.78 -16.49 12.26
C GLU A 8 7.31 -15.52 11.16
N LEU A 9 7.86 -15.61 9.96
CA LEU A 9 7.38 -14.82 8.82
C LEU A 9 5.94 -15.20 8.45
N ASN A 10 5.61 -16.49 8.43
CA ASN A 10 4.26 -16.95 8.13
C ASN A 10 3.24 -16.44 9.16
N ASP A 11 3.58 -16.43 10.44
CA ASP A 11 2.73 -15.90 11.51
C ASP A 11 2.55 -14.38 11.39
N ASP A 12 3.64 -13.66 11.09
CA ASP A 12 3.62 -12.22 10.82
C ASP A 12 2.73 -11.89 9.60
N VAL A 13 2.81 -12.70 8.55
CA VAL A 13 1.99 -12.57 7.33
C VAL A 13 0.52 -12.86 7.60
N ASN A 14 0.20 -13.90 8.39
CA ASN A 14 -1.18 -14.26 8.69
C ASN A 14 -1.88 -13.16 9.50
N ARG A 15 -1.18 -12.55 10.46
CA ARG A 15 -1.70 -11.40 11.22
C ARG A 15 -1.98 -10.22 10.31
N LEU A 16 -1.03 -9.87 9.45
CA LEU A 16 -1.22 -8.78 8.48
C LEU A 16 -2.38 -9.08 7.53
N ALA A 17 -2.44 -10.28 6.94
CA ALA A 17 -3.52 -10.69 6.04
C ALA A 17 -4.88 -10.56 6.73
N LYS A 18 -5.00 -11.01 7.98
CA LYS A 18 -6.22 -10.83 8.76
C LYS A 18 -6.58 -9.35 8.93
N GLY A 19 -5.62 -8.51 9.31
CA GLY A 19 -5.84 -7.08 9.45
C GLY A 19 -6.34 -6.44 8.15
N LEU A 20 -5.79 -6.83 7.00
CA LEU A 20 -6.22 -6.32 5.68
C LEU A 20 -7.63 -6.80 5.30
N THR A 21 -8.00 -8.03 5.66
CA THR A 21 -9.37 -8.54 5.49
C THR A 21 -10.37 -7.80 6.37
N ASP A 22 -10.06 -7.63 7.66
CA ASP A 22 -10.92 -6.92 8.62
C ASP A 22 -11.12 -5.45 8.19
N PHE A 23 -10.09 -4.88 7.54
CA PHE A 23 -10.12 -3.56 6.94
C PHE A 23 -10.99 -3.46 5.68
N GLY A 24 -11.32 -4.60 5.05
CA GLY A 24 -12.26 -4.69 3.93
C GLY A 24 -11.62 -4.75 2.55
N LEU A 25 -10.29 -4.97 2.46
CA LEU A 25 -9.66 -5.31 1.18
C LEU A 25 -10.12 -6.68 0.72
N LYS A 26 -10.40 -6.79 -0.58
CA LYS A 26 -10.97 -7.99 -1.20
C LYS A 26 -10.06 -8.52 -2.28
N HIS A 27 -10.17 -9.82 -2.53
CA HIS A 27 -9.56 -10.48 -3.68
C HIS A 27 -9.74 -9.64 -4.97
N GLY A 28 -8.64 -9.44 -5.70
CA GLY A 28 -8.56 -8.62 -6.91
C GLY A 28 -8.35 -7.12 -6.67
N ASP A 29 -8.39 -6.63 -5.42
CA ASP A 29 -8.03 -5.24 -5.13
C ASP A 29 -6.52 -5.00 -5.34
N VAL A 30 -6.20 -3.83 -5.89
CA VAL A 30 -4.81 -3.43 -6.15
C VAL A 30 -4.26 -2.63 -4.98
N VAL A 31 -3.12 -3.08 -4.46
CA VAL A 31 -2.41 -2.50 -3.33
C VAL A 31 -1.04 -1.99 -3.80
N GLY A 32 -0.76 -0.71 -3.59
CA GLY A 32 0.52 -0.10 -3.91
C GLY A 32 1.50 -0.23 -2.74
N VAL A 33 2.77 -0.55 -3.03
CA VAL A 33 3.86 -0.40 -2.06
C VAL A 33 4.89 0.56 -2.63
N TRP A 34 4.93 1.75 -2.05
CA TRP A 34 5.84 2.82 -2.40
C TRP A 34 6.80 3.08 -1.26
N SER A 35 7.81 2.22 -1.19
CA SER A 35 8.80 2.22 -0.11
C SER A 35 10.08 1.57 -0.58
N THR A 36 11.15 1.80 0.16
CA THR A 36 12.42 1.09 -0.06
C THR A 36 12.38 -0.28 0.60
N ASN A 37 13.42 -1.09 0.38
CA ASN A 37 13.53 -2.43 0.95
C ASN A 37 13.44 -2.41 2.49
N SER A 38 12.44 -3.10 3.02
CA SER A 38 12.18 -3.25 4.45
C SER A 38 11.57 -4.63 4.73
N TYR A 39 11.58 -5.05 6.00
CA TYR A 39 10.92 -6.31 6.38
C TYR A 39 9.40 -6.26 6.13
N ASN A 40 8.78 -5.11 6.43
CA ASN A 40 7.36 -4.87 6.17
C ASN A 40 7.00 -5.09 4.69
N TRP A 41 7.89 -4.74 3.77
CA TRP A 41 7.68 -4.98 2.33
C TRP A 41 7.44 -6.47 2.02
N VAL A 42 8.25 -7.34 2.63
CA VAL A 42 8.13 -8.81 2.47
C VAL A 42 6.81 -9.29 3.08
N GLN A 43 6.44 -8.79 4.27
CA GLN A 43 5.17 -9.14 4.90
C GLN A 43 3.98 -8.75 4.01
N ILE A 44 3.99 -7.53 3.46
CA ILE A 44 2.91 -7.02 2.59
C ILE A 44 2.78 -7.88 1.34
N GLN A 45 3.91 -8.23 0.69
CA GLN A 45 3.90 -9.07 -0.51
C GLN A 45 3.19 -10.41 -0.25
N TYR A 46 3.63 -11.15 0.78
CA TYR A 46 3.04 -12.45 1.08
C TYR A 46 1.60 -12.35 1.59
N ALA A 47 1.24 -11.29 2.32
CA ALA A 47 -0.14 -11.06 2.73
C ALA A 47 -1.06 -10.79 1.52
N CYS A 48 -0.58 -10.02 0.53
CA CYS A 48 -1.31 -9.80 -0.72
C CYS A 48 -1.56 -11.11 -1.45
N PHE A 49 -0.52 -11.92 -1.65
CA PHE A 49 -0.64 -13.20 -2.36
C PHE A 49 -1.56 -14.18 -1.64
N ARG A 50 -1.53 -14.20 -0.31
CA ARG A 50 -2.39 -15.07 0.49
C ARG A 50 -3.89 -14.72 0.36
N LEU A 51 -4.20 -13.47 0.06
CA LEU A 51 -5.57 -12.95 -0.04
C LEU A 51 -6.05 -12.77 -1.49
N GLY A 52 -5.20 -13.04 -2.47
CA GLY A 52 -5.48 -12.74 -3.89
C GLY A 52 -5.55 -11.24 -4.17
N LEU A 53 -4.86 -10.42 -3.37
CA LEU A 53 -4.66 -9.00 -3.68
C LEU A 53 -3.56 -8.86 -4.71
N ILE A 54 -3.69 -7.83 -5.55
CA ILE A 54 -2.73 -7.54 -6.61
C ILE A 54 -1.72 -6.51 -6.09
N LEU A 55 -0.46 -6.91 -5.98
CA LEU A 55 0.61 -6.03 -5.52
C LEU A 55 1.12 -5.14 -6.66
N SER A 56 1.08 -3.83 -6.51
CA SER A 56 1.74 -2.87 -7.40
C SER A 56 3.00 -2.32 -6.72
N THR A 57 4.17 -2.61 -7.28
CA THR A 57 5.45 -2.12 -6.76
C THR A 57 5.76 -0.74 -7.34
N ILE A 58 6.01 0.24 -6.47
CA ILE A 58 6.25 1.63 -6.90
C ILE A 58 7.69 2.01 -6.60
N ASN A 59 8.38 2.55 -7.61
CA ASN A 59 9.74 3.02 -7.43
C ASN A 59 9.77 4.18 -6.40
N PRO A 60 10.57 4.08 -5.32
CA PRO A 60 10.73 5.12 -4.31
C PRO A 60 11.05 6.51 -4.87
N GLY A 61 11.73 6.58 -6.02
CA GLY A 61 12.15 7.84 -6.65
C GLY A 61 11.05 8.57 -7.43
N TYR A 62 9.86 7.97 -7.62
CA TYR A 62 8.78 8.58 -8.39
C TYR A 62 8.35 9.94 -7.81
N GLN A 63 8.24 10.92 -8.70
CA GLN A 63 7.75 12.26 -8.43
C GLN A 63 6.23 12.33 -8.67
N VAL A 64 5.65 13.51 -8.47
CA VAL A 64 4.20 13.75 -8.44
C VAL A 64 3.48 13.14 -9.65
N ASP A 65 3.93 13.44 -10.88
CA ASP A 65 3.23 12.99 -12.08
C ASP A 65 3.37 11.47 -12.32
N GLU A 66 4.52 10.89 -11.99
CA GLU A 66 4.77 9.44 -12.11
C GLU A 66 3.91 8.65 -11.12
N LEU A 67 3.79 9.16 -9.89
CA LEU A 67 2.95 8.57 -8.86
C LEU A 67 1.45 8.71 -9.21
N ASP A 68 1.00 9.90 -9.60
CA ASP A 68 -0.38 10.17 -10.03
C ASP A 68 -0.81 9.25 -11.17
N TYR A 69 0.03 9.15 -12.21
CA TYR A 69 -0.20 8.23 -13.33
C TYR A 69 -0.35 6.80 -12.85
N LEU A 70 0.57 6.32 -12.02
CA LEU A 70 0.56 4.94 -11.55
C LEU A 70 -0.66 4.63 -10.68
N LEU A 71 -0.98 5.51 -9.73
CA LEU A 71 -2.13 5.33 -8.82
C LEU A 71 -3.44 5.17 -9.60
N ARG A 72 -3.64 5.98 -10.64
CA ARG A 72 -4.81 5.90 -11.52
C ARG A 72 -4.77 4.67 -12.42
N ARG A 73 -3.65 4.46 -13.12
CA ARG A 73 -3.52 3.39 -14.12
C ARG A 73 -3.63 1.99 -13.52
N ALA A 74 -3.03 1.79 -12.36
CA ALA A 74 -3.10 0.54 -11.61
C ALA A 74 -4.34 0.45 -10.72
N GLN A 75 -5.18 1.50 -10.65
CA GLN A 75 -6.38 1.54 -9.81
C GLN A 75 -6.09 1.17 -8.34
N ILE A 76 -5.01 1.73 -7.79
CA ILE A 76 -4.57 1.44 -6.42
C ILE A 76 -5.61 1.93 -5.41
N LYS A 77 -6.07 1.03 -4.54
CA LYS A 77 -7.05 1.33 -3.48
C LYS A 77 -6.40 1.63 -2.13
N ALA A 78 -5.30 0.94 -1.83
CA ALA A 78 -4.52 1.11 -0.60
C ALA A 78 -3.03 1.27 -0.92
N LEU A 79 -2.37 2.24 -0.29
CA LEU A 79 -0.96 2.55 -0.52
C LEU A 79 -0.15 2.41 0.76
N PHE A 80 0.86 1.55 0.74
CA PHE A 80 1.86 1.43 1.80
C PHE A 80 3.04 2.34 1.49
N MET A 81 3.42 3.19 2.44
CA MET A 81 4.53 4.13 2.27
C MET A 81 5.24 4.45 3.60
N PRO A 82 6.50 4.93 3.57
CA PRO A 82 7.15 5.49 4.75
C PRO A 82 6.44 6.74 5.30
N GLY A 83 6.55 6.96 6.60
CA GLY A 83 6.05 8.15 7.29
C GLY A 83 7.03 9.33 7.24
N ALA A 84 6.61 10.47 7.79
CA ALA A 84 7.33 11.75 7.68
C ALA A 84 8.73 11.74 8.31
N ASP A 85 8.92 10.96 9.37
CA ASP A 85 10.19 10.84 10.10
C ASP A 85 10.99 9.59 9.68
N SER A 86 10.56 8.90 8.62
CA SER A 86 11.25 7.69 8.19
C SER A 86 12.64 8.00 7.65
N LYS A 87 13.60 7.15 7.99
CA LYS A 87 14.96 7.16 7.40
C LYS A 87 14.95 6.95 5.89
N HIS A 88 13.85 6.43 5.34
CA HIS A 88 13.67 6.21 3.92
C HIS A 88 13.45 7.51 3.14
N ASN A 89 13.13 8.61 3.82
CA ASN A 89 12.89 9.91 3.21
C ASN A 89 14.15 10.57 2.61
N VAL A 90 15.33 9.96 2.79
CA VAL A 90 16.55 10.34 2.07
C VAL A 90 16.42 10.13 0.55
N ILE A 91 15.57 9.19 0.13
CA ILE A 91 15.36 8.91 -1.30
C ILE A 91 14.33 9.86 -1.90
N ASN A 92 13.27 10.18 -1.14
CA ASN A 92 12.19 11.02 -1.61
C ASN A 92 11.40 11.63 -0.45
N LYS A 93 10.75 12.76 -0.67
CA LYS A 93 9.78 13.33 0.26
C LYS A 93 8.41 12.73 0.01
N PHE A 94 8.27 11.44 0.31
CA PHE A 94 7.07 10.63 0.03
C PHE A 94 5.76 11.36 0.39
N GLN A 95 5.71 11.96 1.57
CA GLN A 95 4.54 12.70 2.04
C GLN A 95 4.21 13.92 1.16
N THR A 96 5.23 14.72 0.83
CA THR A 96 5.05 15.94 0.02
C THR A 96 4.51 15.55 -1.35
N VAL A 97 5.15 14.58 -1.98
CA VAL A 97 4.77 14.11 -3.31
C VAL A 97 3.34 13.55 -3.32
N LEU A 98 2.95 12.72 -2.35
CA LEU A 98 1.56 12.25 -2.25
C LEU A 98 0.58 13.40 -2.03
N THR A 99 0.90 14.35 -1.14
CA THR A 99 0.04 15.51 -0.89
C THR A 99 -0.21 16.31 -2.17
N ASP A 100 0.83 16.53 -2.97
CA ASP A 100 0.73 17.26 -4.24
C ASP A 100 -0.15 16.51 -5.25
N VAL A 101 -0.08 15.18 -5.31
CA VAL A 101 -1.00 14.35 -6.13
C VAL A 101 -2.46 14.55 -5.70
N LEU A 102 -2.72 14.56 -4.39
CA LEU A 102 -4.08 14.73 -3.86
C LEU A 102 -4.63 16.13 -4.08
N ILE A 103 -3.79 17.16 -3.98
CA ILE A 103 -4.17 18.54 -4.30
C ILE A 103 -4.51 18.65 -5.79
N LYS A 104 -3.68 18.08 -6.67
CA LYS A 104 -3.93 18.04 -8.13
C LYS A 104 -5.26 17.34 -8.45
N ASP A 105 -5.58 16.23 -7.78
CA ASP A 105 -6.86 15.54 -7.91
C ASP A 105 -8.04 16.43 -7.48
N SER A 106 -7.92 17.16 -6.37
CA SER A 106 -8.98 18.05 -5.87
C SER A 106 -9.35 19.19 -6.82
N GLN A 107 -8.41 19.62 -7.67
CA GLN A 107 -8.58 20.71 -8.62
C GLN A 107 -9.07 20.23 -9.99
N THR A 108 -8.96 18.94 -10.28
CA THR A 108 -9.31 18.38 -11.59
C THR A 108 -10.82 18.12 -11.65
N SER A 109 -11.55 19.02 -12.29
CA SER A 109 -12.98 18.86 -12.56
C SER A 109 -13.16 18.09 -13.86
N GLN A 110 -13.62 16.84 -13.76
CA GLN A 110 -13.96 15.93 -14.87
C GLN A 110 -12.76 15.34 -15.64
N ASN A 111 -12.39 14.11 -15.31
CA ASN A 111 -11.62 13.23 -16.19
C ASN A 111 -12.08 11.77 -16.03
N SER A 112 -11.89 10.97 -17.07
CA SER A 112 -12.27 9.56 -17.15
C SER A 112 -11.42 8.61 -16.28
N ASP A 113 -10.27 9.08 -15.77
CA ASP A 113 -9.36 8.31 -14.92
C ASP A 113 -9.50 8.77 -13.46
N GLU A 114 -10.46 8.20 -12.74
CA GLU A 114 -10.71 8.48 -11.32
C GLU A 114 -9.59 7.92 -10.42
N LEU A 115 -9.17 8.68 -9.40
CA LEU A 115 -8.24 8.21 -8.38
C LEU A 115 -8.99 7.37 -7.34
N LEU A 116 -8.77 6.06 -7.33
CA LEU A 116 -9.45 5.13 -6.41
C LEU A 116 -8.77 4.96 -5.05
N LEU A 117 -7.70 5.70 -4.78
CA LEU A 117 -6.94 5.61 -3.53
C LEU A 117 -7.82 6.06 -2.36
N ARG A 118 -8.05 5.16 -1.40
CA ARG A 118 -8.85 5.41 -0.19
C ARG A 118 -8.00 5.42 1.07
N ASP A 119 -6.95 4.60 1.07
CA ASP A 119 -6.23 4.27 2.29
C ASP A 119 -4.72 4.40 2.13
N VAL A 120 -4.10 5.07 3.07
CA VAL A 120 -2.64 5.19 3.17
C VAL A 120 -2.19 4.53 4.45
N ILE A 121 -1.33 3.52 4.33
CA ILE A 121 -0.79 2.76 5.45
C ILE A 121 0.67 3.14 5.63
N VAL A 122 0.95 3.82 6.74
CA VAL A 122 2.30 4.26 7.08
C VAL A 122 3.08 3.10 7.68
N MET A 123 4.13 2.66 6.97
CA MET A 123 4.94 1.49 7.31
C MET A 123 5.86 1.73 8.52
N ASP A 124 6.48 2.91 8.59
CA ASP A 124 7.40 3.32 9.65
C ASP A 124 7.43 4.86 9.77
N GLY A 125 8.03 5.38 10.83
CA GLY A 125 7.97 6.81 11.15
C GLY A 125 6.62 7.24 11.74
N ASN A 126 6.56 8.43 12.35
CA ASN A 126 5.31 8.96 12.88
C ASN A 126 4.35 9.38 11.75
N ALA A 127 3.08 9.43 12.11
CA ALA A 127 1.96 9.61 11.21
C ALA A 127 2.12 10.79 10.23
N PHE A 128 1.54 10.61 9.06
CA PHE A 128 1.38 11.61 8.00
C PHE A 128 0.43 12.72 8.48
N PRO A 129 0.86 13.97 8.70
CA PRO A 129 -0.08 15.07 8.86
C PRO A 129 -0.76 15.34 7.51
N VAL A 130 -1.93 14.73 7.30
CA VAL A 130 -2.82 15.11 6.20
C VAL A 130 -3.36 16.49 6.56
N ASP A 131 -3.23 17.46 5.65
CA ASP A 131 -3.98 18.71 5.72
C ASP A 131 -5.47 18.38 5.95
N HIS A 132 -6.10 19.11 6.87
CA HIS A 132 -7.50 18.90 7.24
C HIS A 132 -8.43 18.90 6.02
N SER A 133 -8.09 19.65 4.97
CA SER A 133 -8.84 19.73 3.71
C SER A 133 -8.89 18.40 2.94
N LEU A 134 -7.87 17.55 3.05
CA LEU A 134 -7.74 16.30 2.30
C LEU A 134 -8.22 15.06 3.09
N ARG A 135 -8.43 15.20 4.40
CA ARG A 135 -8.88 14.11 5.30
C ARG A 135 -10.24 13.52 4.94
N HIS A 136 -11.06 14.23 4.16
CA HIS A 136 -12.36 13.74 3.73
C HIS A 136 -12.29 12.73 2.57
N LYS A 137 -11.15 12.63 1.87
CA LYS A 137 -10.98 11.71 0.73
C LYS A 137 -10.19 10.45 1.07
N ILE A 138 -9.22 10.54 1.99
CA ILE A 138 -8.30 9.44 2.31
C ILE A 138 -8.20 9.24 3.82
N SER A 139 -8.23 7.97 4.23
CA SER A 139 -7.94 7.55 5.59
C SER A 139 -6.46 7.17 5.72
N VAL A 140 -5.83 7.59 6.81
CA VAL A 140 -4.44 7.25 7.12
C VAL A 140 -4.39 6.33 8.32
N HIS A 141 -3.66 5.23 8.19
CA HIS A 141 -3.53 4.18 9.18
C HIS A 141 -2.06 3.89 9.45
N LEU A 142 -1.74 3.32 10.60
CA LEU A 142 -0.39 2.84 10.89
C LEU A 142 -0.31 1.34 10.60
N PHE A 143 0.80 0.89 10.03
CA PHE A 143 1.00 -0.53 9.71
C PHE A 143 0.79 -1.44 10.93
N LYS A 144 1.18 -0.96 12.13
CA LYS A 144 0.99 -1.70 13.37
C LYS A 144 -0.47 -2.04 13.65
N ASP A 145 -1.42 -1.20 13.20
CA ASP A 145 -2.86 -1.36 13.45
C ASP A 145 -3.41 -2.62 12.76
N PHE A 146 -2.73 -3.10 11.72
CA PHE A 146 -3.08 -4.32 10.98
C PHE A 146 -2.39 -5.58 11.53
N THR A 147 -1.50 -5.45 12.51
CA THR A 147 -0.64 -6.55 13.00
C THR A 147 -0.89 -6.93 14.46
N THR A 148 -1.78 -6.21 15.14
CA THR A 148 -2.14 -6.41 16.55
C THR A 148 -3.19 -7.49 16.76
N ASN A 149 -3.87 -7.93 15.70
CA ASN A 149 -4.92 -8.94 15.79
C ASN A 149 -4.33 -10.35 15.68
N ASP A 150 -4.37 -11.09 16.79
CA ASP A 150 -3.93 -12.49 16.86
C ASP A 150 -5.04 -13.51 16.50
N GLY A 151 -6.15 -13.02 15.95
CA GLY A 151 -7.25 -13.88 15.50
C GLY A 151 -6.88 -14.76 14.30
N VAL A 152 -7.72 -15.75 14.02
CA VAL A 152 -7.53 -16.69 12.92
C VAL A 152 -7.93 -16.04 11.60
N LEU A 153 -7.06 -16.16 10.59
CA LEU A 153 -7.36 -15.75 9.21
C LEU A 153 -8.44 -16.69 8.63
N ASP A 154 -9.45 -16.10 7.97
CA ASP A 154 -10.49 -16.89 7.31
C ASP A 154 -9.88 -17.71 6.17
N GLN A 155 -9.84 -19.03 6.36
CA GLN A 155 -9.24 -19.95 5.41
C GLN A 155 -10.00 -20.00 4.08
N THR A 156 -11.30 -19.69 4.08
CA THR A 156 -12.10 -19.68 2.84
C THR A 156 -11.62 -18.62 1.84
N LEU A 157 -11.07 -17.50 2.34
CA LEU A 157 -10.48 -16.45 1.51
C LEU A 157 -9.16 -16.89 0.90
N VAL A 158 -8.36 -17.63 1.67
CA VAL A 158 -7.06 -18.16 1.22
C VAL A 158 -7.27 -19.25 0.17
N ASP A 159 -8.21 -20.16 0.41
CA ASP A 159 -8.51 -21.27 -0.50
C ASP A 159 -9.18 -20.80 -1.81
N ALA A 160 -9.75 -19.60 -1.83
CA ALA A 160 -10.30 -18.98 -3.03
C ALA A 160 -9.24 -18.46 -4.00
N VAL A 161 -7.99 -18.28 -3.54
CA VAL A 161 -6.87 -17.82 -4.38
C VAL A 161 -6.35 -18.94 -5.25
N LYS A 162 -6.23 -18.67 -6.55
CA LYS A 162 -5.80 -19.62 -7.57
C LYS A 162 -4.42 -19.26 -8.12
N PRO A 163 -3.65 -20.25 -8.61
CA PRO A 163 -2.35 -20.00 -9.22
C PRO A 163 -2.40 -19.06 -10.44
N GLU A 164 -3.52 -19.00 -11.15
CA GLU A 164 -3.74 -18.12 -12.30
C GLU A 164 -4.10 -16.66 -11.94
N ASP A 165 -4.38 -16.38 -10.66
CA ASP A 165 -4.77 -15.03 -10.26
C ASP A 165 -3.58 -14.06 -10.41
N PRO A 166 -3.85 -12.81 -10.83
CA PRO A 166 -2.79 -11.82 -10.95
C PRO A 166 -2.19 -11.50 -9.57
N GLY A 167 -0.90 -11.77 -9.39
CA GLY A 167 -0.21 -11.50 -8.13
C GLY A 167 0.48 -10.13 -8.07
N VAL A 168 1.13 -9.71 -9.15
CA VAL A 168 1.96 -8.49 -9.17
C VAL A 168 1.79 -7.72 -10.48
N ILE A 169 1.66 -6.40 -10.38
CA ILE A 169 1.82 -5.46 -11.49
C ILE A 169 3.12 -4.68 -11.27
N MET A 170 4.02 -4.75 -12.25
CA MET A 170 5.29 -4.02 -12.21
C MET A 170 5.34 -3.01 -13.34
N PHE A 171 5.64 -1.76 -13.00
CA PHE A 171 5.92 -0.70 -13.98
C PHE A 171 7.43 -0.48 -14.00
N THR A 172 8.05 -0.73 -15.15
CA THR A 172 9.51 -0.70 -15.29
C THR A 172 10.04 0.67 -15.72
N SER A 173 9.20 1.55 -16.25
CA SER A 173 9.51 2.95 -16.58
C SER A 173 8.21 3.71 -16.86
N ILE A 174 8.13 4.97 -16.45
CA ILE A 174 7.26 5.97 -17.09
C ILE A 174 8.23 6.79 -17.94
N ILE A 175 8.32 6.50 -19.23
CA ILE A 175 9.02 7.39 -20.16
C ILE A 175 8.08 8.58 -20.35
N CYS A 176 8.36 9.68 -19.65
CA CYS A 176 7.96 11.01 -20.09
C CYS A 176 9.05 11.56 -21.00
#